data_AF-A0A970XLI1-F1
#
_entry.id   AF-A0A970XLI1-F1
#
_cell.length_a   1.000
_cell.length_b   1.000
_cell.length_c   1.000
_cell.angle_alpha   90.00
_cell.angle_beta   90.00
_cell.angle_gamma   90.00
#
_symmetry.space_group_name_H-M   'P 1'
#
loop_
_entity.id
_entity.type
_entity.pdbx_description
1 polymer ?
#
loop_
_entity_poly.entity_id
_entity_poly.type
_entity_poly.pdbx_seq_one_letter_code
_entity_poly.pdbx_strand_id
1 'polypeptide(L)'
;YYHILPESRRDWSQTEFVRFWIKNASGEHLLFNLSFKEALSEDWGLGQEGTFFLQDEDGMFYPLAYSYCNLEIPPGYEGYVVLPFSSMTVPEWSTAKGDRALRLSNIETFAFGALYTGAPQTFYLDEVTVTSDLQTRAVGVRPAYKSVAVPEQGEKKTRFDAWVTGLSGDFYNEDVVFSLMGRYDGIALSKDGVLAVDAGAKPAVITVKASIAAMPQYHHVFTVNVGDAPPPPTGIGAAGTIAPAKEQGLKPQQTALIVAACVTVLVLAAAVISAKTRTRRRN
;
A
#
# COMPACT_ATOMS: atom_id res chain seq x y z
N TYR A 1 4.24 -21.95 -3.70
CA TYR A 1 5.55 -22.60 -3.86
C TYR A 1 6.57 -21.63 -3.33
N TYR A 2 7.63 -22.12 -2.69
CA TYR A 2 8.77 -21.28 -2.37
C TYR A 2 9.66 -21.15 -3.60
N HIS A 3 9.95 -19.91 -3.99
CA HIS A 3 10.94 -19.59 -5.01
C HIS A 3 12.31 -19.65 -4.37
N ILE A 4 13.18 -20.54 -4.85
CA ILE A 4 14.55 -20.64 -4.38
C ILE A 4 15.36 -19.52 -5.03
N LEU A 5 16.01 -18.71 -4.20
CA LEU A 5 16.91 -17.66 -4.68
C LEU A 5 18.27 -18.26 -5.02
N PRO A 6 18.84 -17.94 -6.21
CA PRO A 6 20.22 -18.27 -6.49
C PRO A 6 21.13 -17.52 -5.51
N GLU A 7 22.25 -18.11 -5.11
CA GLU A 7 23.17 -17.56 -4.09
C GLU A 7 23.51 -16.08 -4.33
N SER A 8 23.77 -15.71 -5.59
CA SER A 8 24.06 -14.32 -6.00
C SER A 8 22.95 -13.29 -5.70
N ARG A 9 21.75 -13.71 -5.29
CA ARG A 9 20.59 -12.85 -5.01
C ARG A 9 20.04 -12.99 -3.58
N ARG A 10 20.77 -13.67 -2.70
CA ARG A 10 20.32 -13.94 -1.32
C ARG A 10 20.65 -12.82 -0.35
N ASP A 11 21.63 -11.97 -0.65
CA ASP A 11 22.02 -10.86 0.22
C ASP A 11 21.13 -9.64 -0.03
N TRP A 12 20.21 -9.40 0.90
CA TRP A 12 19.30 -8.27 0.98
C TRP A 12 19.71 -7.28 2.09
N SER A 13 20.90 -7.42 2.68
CA SER A 13 21.32 -6.66 3.88
C SER A 13 21.42 -5.14 3.68
N GLN A 14 21.49 -4.68 2.43
CA GLN A 14 21.56 -3.26 2.07
C GLN A 14 20.21 -2.72 1.57
N THR A 15 19.11 -3.38 1.94
CA THR A 15 17.75 -3.05 1.50
C THR A 15 16.81 -2.91 2.69
N GLU A 16 15.68 -2.22 2.51
CA GLU A 16 14.72 -1.90 3.58
C GLU A 16 13.34 -2.52 3.39
N PHE A 17 12.99 -2.84 2.14
CA PHE A 17 11.65 -3.30 1.81
C PHE A 17 11.62 -4.13 0.52
N VAL A 18 10.54 -4.88 0.37
CA VAL A 18 10.14 -5.49 -0.89
C VAL A 18 9.13 -4.59 -1.58
N ARG A 19 9.32 -4.32 -2.87
CA ARG A 19 8.38 -3.59 -3.71
C ARG A 19 7.97 -4.46 -4.89
N PHE A 20 6.69 -4.52 -5.18
CA PHE A 20 6.17 -5.25 -6.34
C PHE A 20 5.02 -4.50 -6.98
N TRP A 21 4.86 -4.66 -8.29
CA TRP A 21 3.68 -4.16 -8.99
C TRP A 21 2.58 -5.22 -8.92
N ILE A 22 1.35 -4.80 -8.63
CA ILE A 22 0.20 -5.69 -8.61
C ILE A 22 -1.01 -5.04 -9.27
N LYS A 23 -1.81 -5.87 -9.94
CA LYS A 23 -3.16 -5.50 -10.40
C LYS A 23 -4.18 -6.47 -9.84
N ASN A 24 -5.07 -5.99 -8.98
CA ASN A 24 -6.25 -6.74 -8.56
C ASN A 24 -7.37 -6.53 -9.59
N ALA A 25 -7.50 -7.45 -10.52
CA ALA A 25 -8.52 -7.40 -11.57
C ALA A 25 -9.86 -8.03 -11.13
N SER A 26 -9.98 -8.42 -9.86
CA SER A 26 -11.22 -8.94 -9.30
C SER A 26 -12.11 -7.81 -8.74
N GLY A 27 -13.40 -8.11 -8.57
CA GLY A 27 -14.36 -7.21 -7.94
C GLY A 27 -14.32 -7.22 -6.41
N GLU A 28 -13.43 -8.02 -5.81
CA GLU A 28 -13.32 -8.21 -4.37
C GLU A 28 -11.93 -7.77 -3.88
N HIS A 29 -11.80 -7.60 -2.57
CA HIS A 29 -10.50 -7.38 -1.96
C HIS A 29 -9.63 -8.65 -2.10
N LEU A 30 -8.39 -8.46 -2.52
CA LEU A 30 -7.37 -9.51 -2.57
C LEU A 30 -6.60 -9.48 -1.26
N LEU A 31 -6.67 -10.57 -0.49
CA LEU A 31 -5.86 -10.76 0.70
C LEU A 31 -4.54 -11.37 0.29
N PHE A 32 -3.46 -10.60 0.37
CA PHE A 32 -2.15 -10.96 -0.15
C PHE A 32 -1.12 -11.03 0.97
N ASN A 33 -0.14 -11.93 0.87
CA ASN A 33 0.95 -12.00 1.83
C ASN A 33 2.27 -12.38 1.15
N LEU A 34 3.36 -12.06 1.86
CA LEU A 34 4.71 -12.44 1.52
C LEU A 34 5.31 -13.18 2.71
N SER A 35 5.99 -14.28 2.43
CA SER A 35 6.90 -14.92 3.37
C SER A 35 8.26 -15.16 2.73
N PHE A 36 9.30 -15.23 3.54
CA PHE A 36 10.62 -15.64 3.12
C PHE A 36 11.32 -16.43 4.22
N LYS A 37 12.35 -17.16 3.83
CA LYS A 37 13.15 -17.97 4.75
C LYS A 37 14.60 -17.51 4.71
N GLU A 38 15.16 -17.18 5.87
CA GLU A 38 16.59 -16.92 6.00
C GLU A 38 17.41 -18.20 6.14
N ALA A 39 18.70 -18.10 5.88
CA ALA A 39 19.65 -19.16 6.15
C ALA A 39 19.68 -19.48 7.64
N LEU A 40 19.78 -20.78 7.97
CA LEU A 40 19.58 -21.38 9.31
C LEU A 40 18.12 -21.68 9.69
N SER A 41 17.19 -21.55 8.74
CA SER A 41 15.80 -21.94 8.92
C SER A 41 15.06 -21.14 9.99
N GLU A 42 14.88 -19.85 9.74
CA GLU A 42 13.75 -19.09 10.29
C GLU A 42 12.83 -18.65 9.16
N ASP A 43 11.53 -18.91 9.33
CA ASP A 43 10.50 -18.40 8.43
C ASP A 43 10.03 -17.02 8.91
N TRP A 44 10.02 -16.06 8.00
CA TRP A 44 9.51 -14.72 8.21
C TRP A 44 8.25 -14.52 7.37
N GLY A 45 7.23 -13.94 7.99
CA GLY A 45 5.98 -13.59 7.33
C GLY A 45 5.46 -12.26 7.84
N LEU A 46 4.30 -11.85 7.36
CA LEU A 46 3.61 -10.69 7.92
C LEU A 46 3.32 -10.90 9.40
N GLY A 47 3.56 -9.87 10.22
CA GLY A 47 3.13 -9.85 11.61
C GLY A 47 1.60 -9.91 11.76
N GLN A 48 1.12 -10.03 12.99
CA GLN A 48 -0.32 -9.96 13.28
C GLN A 48 -0.93 -8.63 12.82
N GLU A 49 -0.14 -7.57 12.90
CA GLU A 49 -0.42 -6.22 12.42
C GLU A 49 0.86 -5.60 11.86
N GLY A 50 0.71 -4.53 11.09
CA GLY A 50 1.83 -3.78 10.54
C GLY A 50 1.38 -2.78 9.49
N THR A 51 2.34 -2.24 8.75
CA THR A 51 2.09 -1.24 7.70
C THR A 51 2.65 -1.69 6.37
N PHE A 52 1.92 -1.37 5.31
CA PHE A 52 2.39 -1.47 3.93
C PHE A 52 1.98 -0.19 3.19
N PHE A 53 2.48 0.00 1.98
CA PHE A 53 2.18 1.19 1.20
C PHE A 53 1.58 0.80 -0.13
N LEU A 54 0.56 1.54 -0.54
CA LEU A 54 0.07 1.53 -1.90
C LEU A 54 0.55 2.81 -2.59
N GLN A 55 0.88 2.68 -3.86
CA GLN A 55 1.09 3.82 -4.73
C GLN A 55 -0.25 4.28 -5.31
N ASP A 56 -0.47 5.59 -5.35
CA ASP A 56 -1.58 6.22 -6.07
C ASP A 56 -1.22 6.53 -7.54
N GLU A 57 -2.18 7.11 -8.28
CA GLU A 57 -2.04 7.43 -9.70
C GLU A 57 -0.98 8.51 -9.98
N ASP A 58 -0.70 9.39 -9.01
CA ASP A 58 0.33 10.42 -9.10
C ASP A 58 1.72 9.88 -8.73
N GLY A 59 1.80 8.59 -8.40
CA GLY A 59 3.02 7.90 -8.04
C GLY A 59 3.41 8.05 -6.57
N MET A 60 2.54 8.65 -5.74
CA MET A 60 2.78 8.86 -4.31
C MET A 60 2.43 7.60 -3.51
N PHE A 61 3.23 7.32 -2.49
CA PHE A 61 2.95 6.23 -1.56
C PHE A 61 2.20 6.74 -0.33
N TYR A 62 1.18 6.00 0.08
CA TYR A 62 0.47 6.24 1.34
C TYR A 62 0.42 4.96 2.18
N PRO A 63 0.58 5.06 3.51
CA PRO A 63 0.59 3.91 4.39
C PRO A 63 -0.83 3.40 4.62
N LEU A 64 -0.97 2.08 4.63
CA LEU A 64 -2.13 1.35 5.10
C LEU A 64 -1.72 0.38 6.20
N ALA A 65 -2.53 0.32 7.25
CA ALA A 65 -2.40 -0.72 8.24
C ALA A 65 -2.98 -2.03 7.70
N TYR A 66 -2.36 -3.15 8.06
CA TYR A 66 -2.96 -4.46 7.85
C TYR A 66 -3.14 -5.18 9.19
N SER A 67 -3.99 -6.20 9.18
CA SER A 67 -4.22 -7.09 10.33
C SER A 67 -4.37 -8.53 9.86
N TYR A 68 -4.20 -9.48 10.77
CA TYR A 68 -4.33 -10.92 10.50
C TYR A 68 -3.40 -11.40 9.39
N CYS A 69 -2.19 -10.85 9.34
CA CYS A 69 -1.12 -11.28 8.42
C CYS A 69 -1.49 -11.21 6.92
N ASN A 70 -2.37 -10.27 6.51
CA ASN A 70 -2.78 -10.10 5.12
C ASN A 70 -2.79 -8.63 4.71
N LEU A 71 -2.07 -8.31 3.63
CA LEU A 71 -2.21 -7.05 2.93
C LEU A 71 -3.54 -7.06 2.19
N GLU A 72 -4.35 -6.04 2.39
CA GLU A 72 -5.64 -5.92 1.71
C GLU A 72 -5.48 -5.04 0.47
N ILE A 73 -5.48 -5.67 -0.71
CA ILE A 73 -5.36 -4.97 -1.99
C ILE A 73 -6.76 -4.68 -2.53
N PRO A 74 -7.18 -3.40 -2.65
CA PRO A 74 -8.54 -3.05 -3.05
C PRO A 74 -8.93 -3.59 -4.43
N PRO A 75 -10.24 -3.81 -4.69
CA PRO A 75 -10.72 -4.19 -6.01
C PRO A 75 -10.36 -3.12 -7.04
N GLY A 76 -9.88 -3.56 -8.21
CA GLY A 76 -9.47 -2.65 -9.29
C GLY A 76 -8.14 -1.93 -9.06
N TYR A 77 -7.46 -2.13 -7.92
CA TYR A 77 -6.15 -1.52 -7.67
C TYR A 77 -5.12 -1.98 -8.70
N GLU A 78 -4.35 -1.03 -9.23
CA GLU A 78 -3.24 -1.26 -10.14
C GLU A 78 -2.11 -0.30 -9.79
N GLY A 79 -0.98 -0.81 -9.31
CA GLY A 79 0.13 0.03 -8.85
C GLY A 79 1.17 -0.73 -8.05
N TYR A 80 2.16 0.02 -7.54
CA TYR A 80 3.20 -0.55 -6.70
C TYR A 80 2.77 -0.67 -5.25
N VAL A 81 3.07 -1.83 -4.67
CA VAL A 81 2.99 -2.10 -3.24
C VAL A 81 4.39 -2.09 -2.66
N VAL A 82 4.58 -1.46 -1.51
CA VAL A 82 5.81 -1.54 -0.73
C VAL A 82 5.51 -2.20 0.62
N LEU A 83 6.27 -3.24 0.94
CA LEU A 83 6.22 -3.95 2.22
C LEU A 83 7.56 -3.81 2.93
N PRO A 84 7.66 -2.98 4.00
CA PRO A 84 8.87 -2.87 4.78
C PRO A 84 9.16 -4.15 5.56
N PHE A 85 10.45 -4.47 5.72
CA PHE A 85 10.86 -5.60 6.55
C PHE A 85 10.49 -5.43 8.03
N SER A 86 10.31 -4.19 8.49
CA SER A 86 9.83 -3.88 9.85
C SER A 86 8.40 -4.38 10.11
N SER A 87 7.62 -4.68 9.08
CA SER A 87 6.31 -5.32 9.16
C SER A 87 6.38 -6.85 9.26
N MET A 88 7.57 -7.43 9.15
CA MET A 88 7.73 -8.89 9.12
C MET A 88 8.17 -9.43 10.48
N THR A 89 7.65 -10.61 10.83
CA THR A 89 7.94 -11.29 12.09
C THR A 89 8.11 -12.78 11.84
N VAL A 90 8.77 -13.48 12.76
CA VAL A 90 8.71 -14.94 12.82
C VAL A 90 7.30 -15.36 13.27
N PRO A 91 6.48 -15.97 12.39
CA PRO A 91 5.11 -16.32 12.71
C PRO A 91 5.04 -17.30 13.89
N GLU A 92 3.99 -17.22 14.71
CA GLU A 92 3.83 -18.07 15.90
C GLU A 92 3.75 -19.58 15.55
N TRP A 93 3.20 -19.91 14.37
CA TRP A 93 3.12 -21.28 13.87
C TRP A 93 4.46 -21.82 13.34
N SER A 94 5.47 -20.98 13.16
CA SER A 94 6.75 -21.41 12.63
C SER A 94 7.46 -22.31 13.65
N THR A 95 7.77 -23.54 13.23
CA THR A 95 8.56 -24.50 14.01
C THR A 95 10.07 -24.24 13.91
N ALA A 96 10.43 -23.27 13.06
CA ALA A 96 11.76 -22.78 12.80
C ALA A 96 12.31 -22.12 14.09
N LYS A 97 13.47 -22.58 14.58
CA LYS A 97 14.05 -22.15 15.86
C LYS A 97 15.40 -21.47 15.64
N GLY A 98 15.38 -20.19 15.26
CA GLY A 98 16.57 -19.34 15.33
C GLY A 98 16.45 -18.32 16.48
N ASP A 99 17.14 -17.19 16.35
CA ASP A 99 17.20 -16.14 17.36
C ASP A 99 16.12 -15.08 17.22
N ARG A 100 15.21 -15.23 16.25
CA ARG A 100 14.12 -14.29 15.92
C ARG A 100 14.63 -12.89 15.61
N ALA A 101 15.86 -12.78 15.14
CA ALA A 101 16.48 -11.53 14.73
C ALA A 101 16.68 -11.57 13.21
N LEU A 102 15.96 -10.71 12.48
CA LEU A 102 15.95 -10.75 11.03
C LEU A 102 17.35 -10.55 10.44
N ARG A 103 17.85 -11.53 9.67
CA ARG A 103 19.13 -11.47 8.98
C ARG A 103 18.93 -11.51 7.47
N LEU A 104 18.99 -10.32 6.87
CA LEU A 104 18.82 -10.14 5.43
C LEU A 104 20.04 -10.58 4.60
N SER A 105 21.18 -10.93 5.20
CA SER A 105 22.40 -11.25 4.45
C SER A 105 22.34 -12.56 3.66
N ASN A 106 21.35 -13.43 3.92
CA ASN A 106 21.21 -14.70 3.21
C ASN A 106 19.77 -15.22 3.25
N ILE A 107 18.92 -14.73 2.36
CA ILE A 107 17.55 -15.20 2.16
C ILE A 107 17.54 -16.34 1.15
N GLU A 108 17.09 -17.53 1.57
CA GLU A 108 17.13 -18.74 0.76
C GLU A 108 15.94 -18.83 -0.20
N THR A 109 14.75 -18.51 0.31
CA THR A 109 13.50 -18.64 -0.44
C THR A 109 12.52 -17.53 -0.11
N PHE A 110 11.57 -17.29 -1.02
CA PHE A 110 10.41 -16.43 -0.77
C PHE A 110 9.15 -17.03 -1.39
N ALA A 111 7.98 -16.65 -0.88
CA ALA A 111 6.70 -17.06 -1.43
C ALA A 111 5.67 -15.93 -1.28
N PHE A 112 4.88 -15.75 -2.33
CA PHE A 112 3.65 -14.97 -2.24
C PHE A 112 2.47 -15.89 -1.98
N GLY A 113 1.59 -15.48 -1.08
CA GLY A 113 0.31 -16.12 -0.83
C GLY A 113 -0.84 -15.17 -1.14
N ALA A 114 -1.95 -15.75 -1.59
CA ALA A 114 -3.21 -15.06 -1.74
C ALA A 114 -4.29 -15.91 -1.06
N LEU A 115 -5.11 -15.28 -0.23
CA LEU A 115 -6.28 -15.87 0.39
C LEU A 115 -7.54 -15.37 -0.32
N TYR A 116 -8.51 -16.27 -0.48
CA TYR A 116 -9.73 -16.02 -1.23
C TYR A 116 -10.94 -16.33 -0.35
N THR A 117 -11.88 -15.40 -0.26
CA THR A 117 -13.14 -15.56 0.50
C THR A 117 -14.37 -15.68 -0.41
N GLY A 118 -14.19 -15.86 -1.72
CA GLY A 118 -15.27 -15.90 -2.72
C GLY A 118 -14.81 -16.33 -4.12
N ALA A 119 -15.68 -16.11 -5.12
CA ALA A 119 -15.55 -16.38 -6.56
C ALA A 119 -14.13 -16.13 -7.13
N PRO A 120 -13.75 -16.72 -8.29
CA PRO A 120 -12.37 -16.65 -8.80
C PRO A 120 -11.84 -15.21 -8.80
N GLN A 121 -10.79 -14.99 -8.00
CA GLN A 121 -10.09 -13.72 -7.97
C GLN A 121 -8.95 -13.77 -8.97
N THR A 122 -8.90 -12.78 -9.87
CA THR A 122 -7.82 -12.63 -10.85
C THR A 122 -6.91 -11.49 -10.40
N PHE A 123 -5.63 -11.76 -10.32
CA PHE A 123 -4.62 -10.72 -10.14
C PHE A 123 -3.38 -10.97 -10.97
N TYR A 124 -2.61 -9.91 -11.18
CA TYR A 124 -1.34 -9.92 -11.90
C TYR A 124 -0.27 -9.41 -10.95
N LEU A 125 0.90 -10.03 -10.98
CA LEU A 125 2.05 -9.66 -10.15
C LEU A 125 3.27 -9.53 -11.06
N ASP A 126 4.00 -8.43 -10.93
CA ASP A 126 5.21 -8.18 -11.71
C ASP A 126 6.21 -7.32 -10.91
N GLU A 127 7.40 -7.10 -11.47
CA GLU A 127 8.42 -6.17 -10.97
C GLU A 127 8.75 -6.31 -9.48
N VAL A 128 8.88 -7.56 -9.02
CA VAL A 128 9.29 -7.84 -7.65
C VAL A 128 10.75 -7.43 -7.47
N THR A 129 10.96 -6.47 -6.57
CA THR A 129 12.25 -5.85 -6.28
C THR A 129 12.47 -5.79 -4.78
N VAL A 130 13.73 -5.96 -4.37
CA VAL A 130 14.18 -5.79 -2.98
C VAL A 130 15.14 -4.60 -3.00
N THR A 131 14.80 -3.53 -2.28
CA THR A 131 15.47 -2.24 -2.43
C THR A 131 15.33 -1.36 -1.18
N SER A 132 15.98 -0.19 -1.21
CA SER A 132 15.85 0.89 -0.23
C SER A 132 15.43 2.19 -0.90
N ASP A 133 14.83 3.07 -0.09
CA ASP A 133 14.56 4.46 -0.45
C ASP A 133 14.46 5.30 0.82
N LEU A 134 15.58 5.95 1.15
CA LEU A 134 15.70 6.81 2.33
C LEU A 134 15.06 8.19 2.16
N GLN A 135 14.72 8.58 0.92
CA GLN A 135 14.29 9.94 0.60
C GLN A 135 12.77 10.06 0.52
N THR A 136 12.10 9.03 0.00
CA THR A 136 10.64 9.06 -0.11
C THR A 136 9.99 9.14 1.26
N ARG A 137 8.99 10.01 1.36
CA ARG A 137 8.09 10.14 2.51
C ARG A 137 6.68 9.79 2.07
N ALA A 138 5.94 9.18 2.99
CA ALA A 138 4.55 8.85 2.84
C ALA A 138 3.76 9.52 3.95
N VAL A 139 2.58 10.06 3.62
CA VAL A 139 1.68 10.73 4.56
C VAL A 139 0.53 9.79 4.90
N GLY A 140 0.49 9.33 6.15
CA GLY A 140 -0.65 8.60 6.69
C GLY A 140 -1.66 9.55 7.30
N VAL A 141 -2.95 9.19 7.23
CA VAL A 141 -4.06 9.95 7.80
C VAL A 141 -4.95 9.05 8.64
N ARG A 142 -5.34 9.51 9.83
CA ARG A 142 -6.21 8.78 10.75
C ARG A 142 -7.22 9.71 11.45
N PRO A 143 -8.36 9.15 11.87
CA PRO A 143 -8.87 7.88 11.40
C PRO A 143 -9.24 8.01 9.91
N ALA A 144 -9.24 6.90 9.18
CA ALA A 144 -9.64 6.86 7.78
C ALA A 144 -11.17 7.03 7.68
N TYR A 145 -11.70 8.21 8.04
CA TYR A 145 -13.12 8.48 7.95
C TYR A 145 -13.57 8.34 6.49
N LYS A 146 -14.30 7.27 6.20
CA LYS A 146 -14.93 7.10 4.89
C LYS A 146 -16.16 7.98 4.75
N SER A 147 -16.78 8.37 5.87
CA SER A 147 -17.95 9.25 5.86
C SER A 147 -18.08 10.15 7.09
N VAL A 148 -18.71 11.31 6.89
CA VAL A 148 -19.11 12.27 7.93
C VAL A 148 -20.55 12.70 7.66
N ALA A 149 -21.44 12.42 8.60
CA ALA A 149 -22.85 12.84 8.49
C ALA A 149 -23.01 14.37 8.55
N VAL A 150 -23.98 14.89 7.80
CA VAL A 150 -24.46 16.27 7.95
C VAL A 150 -25.31 16.34 9.23
N PRO A 151 -25.01 17.25 10.17
CA PRO A 151 -25.80 17.37 11.40
C PRO A 151 -27.19 17.97 11.10
N GLU A 152 -28.19 17.60 11.90
CA GLU A 152 -29.54 18.18 11.79
C GLU A 152 -29.55 19.67 12.14
N GLN A 153 -28.68 20.10 13.08
CA GLN A 153 -28.55 21.48 13.53
C GLN A 153 -27.09 21.80 13.87
N GLY A 154 -26.72 23.08 13.73
CA GLY A 154 -25.39 23.57 14.09
C GLY A 154 -24.31 23.10 13.13
N GLU A 155 -23.18 22.65 13.68
CA GLU A 155 -21.98 22.25 12.95
C GLU A 155 -21.42 20.98 13.57
N LYS A 156 -20.96 20.05 12.74
CA LYS A 156 -20.21 18.86 13.16
C LYS A 156 -18.73 19.05 12.83
N LYS A 157 -17.87 18.87 13.83
CA LYS A 157 -16.42 18.90 13.67
C LYS A 157 -15.82 17.51 13.78
N THR A 158 -14.98 17.18 12.82
CA THR A 158 -14.27 15.91 12.73
C THR A 158 -12.79 16.22 12.53
N ARG A 159 -11.90 15.59 13.31
CA ARG A 159 -10.46 15.82 13.20
C ARG A 159 -9.77 14.72 12.41
N PHE A 160 -9.03 15.09 11.40
CA PHE A 160 -7.98 14.27 10.80
C PHE A 160 -6.66 14.53 11.51
N ASP A 161 -6.02 13.47 11.98
CA ASP A 161 -4.63 13.45 12.34
C ASP A 161 -3.82 12.89 11.17
N ALA A 162 -2.57 13.29 11.05
CA ALA A 162 -1.64 12.72 10.09
C ALA A 162 -0.30 12.40 10.73
N TRP A 163 0.43 11.49 10.10
CA TRP A 163 1.82 11.17 10.44
C TRP A 163 2.63 10.99 9.17
N VAL A 164 3.93 11.16 9.30
CA VAL A 164 4.88 10.99 8.21
C VAL A 164 5.75 9.78 8.49
N THR A 165 5.93 8.94 7.48
CA THR A 165 6.80 7.77 7.55
C THR A 165 7.65 7.65 6.28
N GLY A 166 8.79 6.96 6.39
CA GLY A 166 9.56 6.49 5.25
C GLY A 166 9.05 5.14 4.78
N LEU A 167 9.46 4.72 3.58
CA LEU A 167 9.07 3.42 3.04
C LEU A 167 9.66 2.22 3.81
N SER A 168 10.64 2.46 4.70
CA SER A 168 11.16 1.50 5.68
C SER A 168 10.22 1.26 6.88
N GLY A 169 9.21 2.11 7.05
CA GLY A 169 8.33 2.13 8.23
C GLY A 169 8.77 3.08 9.35
N ASP A 170 9.92 3.76 9.21
CA ASP A 170 10.39 4.73 10.21
C ASP A 170 9.49 5.97 10.25
N PHE A 171 9.21 6.48 11.45
CA PHE A 171 8.42 7.69 11.64
C PHE A 171 9.29 8.95 11.60
N TYR A 172 8.74 10.01 11.04
CA TYR A 172 9.35 11.33 10.97
C TYR A 172 8.49 12.34 11.71
N ASN A 173 9.13 13.20 12.50
CA ASN A 173 8.47 14.31 13.17
C ASN A 173 8.39 15.51 12.22
N GLU A 174 7.38 15.50 11.37
CA GLU A 174 7.15 16.50 10.33
C GLU A 174 5.70 16.99 10.41
N ASP A 175 5.51 18.29 10.21
CA ASP A 175 4.17 18.88 10.22
C ASP A 175 3.41 18.57 8.93
N VAL A 176 2.13 18.27 9.05
CA VAL A 176 1.22 18.00 7.92
C VAL A 176 0.14 19.07 7.88
N VAL A 177 -0.07 19.64 6.68
CA VAL A 177 -1.13 20.61 6.40
C VAL A 177 -2.20 19.99 5.53
N PHE A 178 -3.45 20.27 5.88
CA PHE A 178 -4.63 19.80 5.16
C PHE A 178 -5.21 20.90 4.26
N SER A 179 -5.80 20.48 3.14
CA SER A 179 -6.51 21.37 2.23
C SER A 179 -7.65 20.64 1.51
N LEU A 180 -8.73 21.37 1.22
CA LEU A 180 -9.81 20.89 0.36
C LEU A 180 -9.46 21.14 -1.10
N MET A 181 -9.63 20.12 -1.93
CA MET A 181 -9.53 20.23 -3.36
C MET A 181 -10.90 20.57 -3.95
N GLY A 182 -11.24 21.85 -3.94
CA GLY A 182 -12.51 22.36 -4.44
C GLY A 182 -13.22 23.27 -3.45
N ARG A 183 -14.45 23.66 -3.78
CA ARG A 183 -15.33 24.44 -2.91
C ARG A 183 -16.62 23.66 -2.72
N TYR A 184 -17.08 23.60 -1.48
CA TYR A 184 -18.25 22.84 -1.08
C TYR A 184 -19.10 23.70 -0.14
N ASP A 185 -20.39 23.83 -0.44
CA ASP A 185 -21.30 24.65 0.34
C ASP A 185 -21.52 24.03 1.74
N GLY A 186 -21.22 24.78 2.80
CA GLY A 186 -21.37 24.32 4.19
C GLY A 186 -20.30 23.31 4.65
N ILE A 187 -19.18 23.21 3.93
CA ILE A 187 -18.06 22.33 4.31
C ILE A 187 -16.76 23.15 4.29
N ALA A 188 -16.03 23.11 5.39
CA ALA A 188 -14.73 23.76 5.52
C ALA A 188 -13.70 22.83 6.16
N LEU A 189 -12.42 23.00 5.82
CA LEU A 189 -11.32 22.24 6.39
C LEU A 189 -10.22 23.21 6.84
N SER A 190 -9.86 23.14 8.11
CA SER A 190 -8.70 23.88 8.62
C SER A 190 -7.40 23.22 8.16
N LYS A 191 -6.30 24.00 8.16
CA LYS A 191 -4.95 23.48 7.87
C LYS A 191 -4.50 22.40 8.86
N ASP A 192 -5.06 22.40 10.06
CA ASP A 192 -4.75 21.43 11.13
C ASP A 192 -5.66 20.19 11.09
N GLY A 193 -6.39 19.98 9.99
CA GLY A 193 -7.19 18.78 9.76
C GLY A 193 -8.57 18.79 10.42
N VAL A 194 -9.10 19.94 10.87
CA VAL A 194 -10.46 20.01 11.40
C VAL A 194 -11.46 20.24 10.26
N LEU A 195 -12.19 19.18 9.92
CA LEU A 195 -13.32 19.22 8.98
C LEU A 195 -14.58 19.69 9.71
N ALA A 196 -15.15 20.77 9.22
CA ALA A 196 -16.39 21.39 9.65
C ALA A 196 -17.48 21.11 8.63
N VAL A 197 -18.63 20.59 9.07
CA VAL A 197 -19.81 20.35 8.26
C VAL A 197 -21.02 21.02 8.92
N ASP A 198 -21.58 22.02 8.26
CA ASP A 198 -22.73 22.78 8.73
C ASP A 198 -24.05 22.02 8.50
N ALA A 199 -25.04 22.31 9.33
CA ALA A 199 -26.41 21.91 9.08
C ALA A 199 -26.89 22.54 7.76
N GLY A 200 -27.34 21.70 6.82
CA GLY A 200 -27.71 22.12 5.46
C GLY A 200 -26.58 22.05 4.43
N ALA A 201 -25.39 21.56 4.80
CA ALA A 201 -24.36 21.21 3.83
C ALA A 201 -24.92 20.23 2.79
N LYS A 202 -24.61 20.45 1.51
CA LYS A 202 -25.06 19.57 0.44
C LYS A 202 -24.26 18.25 0.49
N PRO A 203 -24.91 17.08 0.40
CA PRO A 203 -24.20 15.82 0.32
C PRO A 203 -23.23 15.80 -0.86
N ALA A 204 -21.98 15.41 -0.60
CA ALA A 204 -20.92 15.42 -1.59
C ALA A 204 -19.80 14.45 -1.21
N VAL A 205 -19.06 13.98 -2.22
CA VAL A 205 -17.75 13.35 -2.03
C VAL A 205 -16.72 14.47 -2.09
N ILE A 206 -16.06 14.75 -0.96
CA ILE A 206 -15.01 15.77 -0.89
C ILE A 206 -13.64 15.14 -1.10
N THR A 207 -12.75 15.87 -1.77
CA THR A 207 -11.35 15.45 -1.94
C THR A 207 -10.46 16.28 -1.03
N VAL A 208 -9.69 15.59 -0.18
CA VAL A 208 -8.80 16.18 0.82
C VAL A 208 -7.36 15.84 0.46
N LYS A 209 -6.48 16.84 0.53
CA LYS A 209 -5.03 16.68 0.38
C LYS A 209 -4.34 16.98 1.70
N ALA A 210 -3.62 15.98 2.23
CA ALA A 210 -2.71 16.12 3.37
C ALA A 210 -1.27 16.13 2.84
N SER A 211 -0.53 17.22 3.09
CA SER A 211 0.83 17.40 2.56
C SER A 211 1.82 17.70 3.68
N ILE A 212 3.05 17.22 3.56
CA ILE A 212 4.12 17.64 4.48
C ILE A 212 4.38 19.13 4.27
N ALA A 213 4.33 19.92 5.33
CA ALA A 213 4.40 21.39 5.25
C ALA A 213 5.72 21.87 4.61
N ALA A 214 6.84 21.26 5.01
CA ALA A 214 8.17 21.56 4.47
C ALA A 214 8.47 20.90 3.11
N MET A 215 7.72 19.86 2.74
CA MET A 215 7.94 19.04 1.55
C MET A 215 6.61 18.71 0.85
N PRO A 216 5.90 19.72 0.30
CA PRO A 216 4.53 19.55 -0.20
C PRO A 216 4.42 18.64 -1.42
N GLN A 217 5.55 18.25 -2.04
CA GLN A 217 5.58 17.19 -3.04
C GLN A 217 5.16 15.83 -2.48
N TYR A 218 5.44 15.55 -1.20
CA TYR A 218 4.97 14.37 -0.52
C TYR A 218 3.62 14.65 0.14
N HIS A 219 2.62 13.93 -0.31
CA HIS A 219 1.25 14.15 0.08
C HIS A 219 0.42 12.90 -0.12
N HIS A 220 -0.77 12.92 0.46
CA HIS A 220 -1.80 11.90 0.27
C HIS A 220 -3.11 12.60 -0.04
N VAL A 221 -3.71 12.23 -1.18
CA VAL A 221 -5.05 12.65 -1.59
C VAL A 221 -6.03 11.54 -1.30
N PHE A 222 -7.10 11.86 -0.58
CA PHE A 222 -8.15 10.90 -0.25
C PHE A 222 -9.53 11.55 -0.30
N THR A 223 -10.56 10.72 -0.39
CA THR A 223 -11.95 11.17 -0.46
C THR A 223 -12.71 10.88 0.82
N VAL A 224 -13.64 11.76 1.17
CA VAL A 224 -14.55 11.59 2.31
C VAL A 224 -15.99 11.82 1.85
N ASN A 225 -16.89 10.90 2.17
CA ASN A 225 -18.31 11.09 1.87
C ASN A 225 -18.96 11.98 2.94
N VAL A 226 -19.59 13.08 2.54
CA VAL A 226 -20.33 13.95 3.45
C VAL A 226 -21.84 13.78 3.22
N GLY A 227 -22.57 13.42 4.27
CA GLY A 227 -23.99 13.06 4.22
C GLY A 227 -24.27 11.78 3.41
N ASP A 228 -25.52 11.63 2.97
CA ASP A 228 -25.96 10.56 2.07
C ASP A 228 -25.59 10.90 0.62
N ALA A 229 -24.31 11.20 0.38
CA ALA A 229 -23.83 11.42 -0.97
C ALA A 229 -24.10 10.15 -1.79
N PRO A 230 -24.82 10.22 -2.93
CA PRO A 230 -25.07 9.05 -3.74
C PRO A 230 -23.72 8.41 -4.11
N PRO A 231 -23.60 7.08 -4.08
CA PRO A 231 -22.39 6.43 -4.56
C PRO A 231 -22.13 6.92 -5.99
N PRO A 232 -20.86 7.16 -6.37
CA PRO A 232 -20.54 7.59 -7.72
C PRO A 232 -21.23 6.65 -8.73
N PRO A 233 -21.81 7.19 -9.83
CA PRO A 233 -22.66 6.43 -10.73
C PRO A 233 -21.97 5.14 -11.19
N THR A 234 -22.58 4.01 -10.83
CA THR A 234 -22.18 2.67 -11.24
C THR A 234 -22.12 2.59 -12.76
N GLY A 235 -20.89 2.44 -13.25
CA GLY A 235 -20.45 2.71 -14.62
C GLY A 235 -19.03 3.27 -14.61
N ILE A 236 -18.64 3.87 -13.48
CA ILE A 236 -17.27 4.05 -13.02
C ILE A 236 -17.27 3.48 -11.59
N GLY A 237 -16.39 2.53 -11.30
CA GLY A 237 -16.42 1.76 -10.06
C GLY A 237 -16.28 2.64 -8.81
N ALA A 238 -16.36 2.00 -7.64
CA ALA A 238 -15.75 2.50 -6.41
C ALA A 238 -14.19 2.50 -6.48
N ALA A 239 -13.66 2.82 -7.66
CA ALA A 239 -12.31 3.25 -7.97
C ALA A 239 -12.50 4.62 -8.60
N GLY A 240 -11.74 5.63 -8.16
CA GLY A 240 -11.59 6.84 -8.98
C GLY A 240 -11.33 6.43 -10.43
N THR A 241 -11.83 7.21 -11.38
CA THR A 241 -11.70 6.95 -12.81
C THR A 241 -10.21 6.81 -13.19
N ILE A 242 -9.66 5.59 -13.11
CA ILE A 242 -8.27 5.30 -13.44
C ILE A 242 -8.17 5.29 -14.97
N ALA A 243 -7.79 6.42 -15.55
CA ALA A 243 -7.15 6.40 -16.85
C ALA A 243 -5.77 5.77 -16.67
N PRO A 244 -5.33 4.83 -17.53
CA PRO A 244 -4.03 4.21 -17.39
C PRO A 244 -2.95 5.29 -17.37
N ALA A 245 -2.06 5.24 -16.37
CA ALA A 245 -0.92 6.11 -16.27
C ALA A 245 -0.15 6.12 -17.61
N LYS A 246 0.18 7.33 -18.09
CA LYS A 246 1.19 7.48 -19.14
C LYS A 246 2.55 7.23 -18.51
N GLU A 247 3.02 6.00 -18.61
CA GLU A 247 4.41 5.66 -18.29
C GLU A 247 5.39 6.39 -19.19
N GLN A 248 6.35 7.06 -18.56
CA GLN A 248 7.68 7.27 -19.13
C GLN A 248 8.58 6.12 -18.68
N GLY A 249 8.50 5.00 -19.39
CA GLY A 249 9.41 3.84 -19.24
C GLY A 249 8.67 2.50 -19.19
N LEU A 250 8.92 1.65 -20.18
CA LEU A 250 8.54 0.23 -20.36
C LEU A 250 7.42 -0.32 -19.43
N LYS A 251 6.23 -0.54 -20.02
CA LYS A 251 5.10 -1.25 -19.40
C LYS A 251 5.51 -2.60 -18.81
N PRO A 252 5.15 -2.90 -17.54
CA PRO A 252 5.31 -4.22 -16.94
C PRO A 252 4.72 -5.30 -17.84
N GLN A 253 5.42 -6.42 -18.00
CA GLN A 253 4.91 -7.57 -18.74
C GLN A 253 3.96 -8.33 -17.82
N GLN A 254 2.67 -7.94 -17.86
CA GLN A 254 1.60 -8.57 -17.09
C GLN A 254 1.66 -10.09 -17.16
N THR A 255 2.23 -10.72 -16.12
CA THR A 255 2.24 -12.16 -15.96
C THR A 255 0.98 -12.52 -15.18
N ALA A 256 0.02 -13.14 -15.87
CA ALA A 256 -1.25 -13.53 -15.26
C ALA A 256 -1.04 -14.69 -14.27
N LEU A 257 -1.49 -14.52 -13.03
CA LEU A 257 -1.72 -15.65 -12.14
C LEU A 257 -3.21 -16.01 -12.18
N ILE A 258 -3.56 -17.07 -12.93
CA ILE A 258 -4.92 -17.61 -12.98
C ILE A 258 -5.00 -18.76 -11.98
N VAL A 259 -5.90 -18.66 -11.00
CA VAL A 259 -6.21 -19.77 -10.08
C VAL A 259 -7.66 -20.17 -10.23
N ALA A 260 -7.87 -21.38 -10.74
CA ALA A 260 -9.19 -22.01 -10.85
C ALA A 260 -9.67 -22.52 -9.49
N ALA A 261 -11.00 -22.52 -9.31
CA ALA A 261 -11.72 -22.75 -8.06
C ALA A 261 -11.27 -23.99 -7.25
N CYS A 262 -11.29 -23.81 -5.92
CA CYS A 262 -11.26 -24.83 -4.87
C CYS A 262 -9.98 -25.65 -4.62
N VAL A 263 -8.85 -25.32 -5.24
CA VAL A 263 -7.54 -25.84 -4.80
C VAL A 263 -6.55 -24.69 -4.83
N THR A 264 -5.73 -24.56 -3.79
CA THR A 264 -4.54 -23.70 -3.81
C THR A 264 -3.65 -24.13 -5.00
N VAL A 265 -3.74 -23.43 -6.12
CA VAL A 265 -2.94 -23.63 -7.35
C VAL A 265 -2.34 -22.26 -7.67
N LEU A 266 -1.11 -21.83 -7.39
CA LEU A 266 0.23 -22.35 -7.69
C LEU A 266 0.61 -22.37 -9.18
N VAL A 267 1.05 -21.24 -9.75
CA VAL A 267 1.67 -21.14 -11.09
C VAL A 267 2.80 -20.08 -11.11
N LEU A 268 3.83 -20.33 -11.92
CA LEU A 268 5.09 -19.60 -12.05
C LEU A 268 4.93 -18.12 -12.43
N ALA A 269 5.49 -17.22 -11.61
CA ALA A 269 5.97 -15.91 -12.06
C ALA A 269 7.49 -15.98 -12.23
N ALA A 270 7.99 -15.74 -13.44
CA ALA A 270 9.42 -15.56 -13.70
C ALA A 270 9.80 -14.11 -13.38
N ALA A 271 10.08 -13.81 -12.10
CA ALA A 271 10.54 -12.47 -11.72
C ALA A 271 11.98 -12.23 -12.20
N VAL A 272 12.16 -11.34 -13.17
CA VAL A 272 13.48 -10.82 -13.56
C VAL A 272 13.90 -9.76 -12.54
N ILE A 273 14.57 -10.18 -11.47
CA ILE A 273 15.18 -9.25 -10.50
C ILE A 273 16.36 -8.55 -11.19
N SER A 274 16.23 -7.24 -11.45
CA SER A 274 17.30 -6.40 -12.02
C SER A 274 18.00 -5.61 -10.92
N ALA A 275 19.24 -5.98 -10.62
CA ALA A 275 20.11 -5.18 -9.75
C ALA A 275 20.84 -4.13 -10.61
N LYS A 276 20.45 -2.85 -10.49
CA LYS A 276 21.19 -1.74 -11.13
C LYS A 276 22.41 -1.38 -10.27
N THR A 277 23.57 -1.94 -10.59
CA THR A 277 24.87 -1.44 -10.11
C THR A 277 25.23 -0.17 -10.87
N ARG A 278 25.23 0.98 -10.17
CA ARG A 278 25.77 2.25 -10.70
C ARG A 278 27.29 2.12 -10.85
N THR A 279 27.77 1.80 -12.05
CA THR A 279 29.21 1.89 -12.34
C THR A 279 29.59 3.36 -12.49
N ARG A 280 30.30 3.89 -11.50
CA ARG A 280 30.92 5.21 -11.53
C ARG A 280 32.05 5.16 -12.57
N ARG A 281 31.86 5.76 -13.76
CA ARG A 281 33.00 6.03 -14.66
C ARG A 281 33.91 7.04 -13.97
N ARG A 282 35.13 6.62 -13.64
CA ARG A 282 36.25 7.50 -13.33
C ARG A 282 36.99 7.78 -14.64
N ASN A 283 37.17 9.08 -14.89
CA ASN A 283 38.00 9.76 -15.89
C ASN A 283 37.58 9.61 -17.36
#